data_AF-A0A353TYF6-F1
#
_entry.id   AF-A0A353TYF6-F1
#
_cell.length_a   1.000
_cell.length_b   1.000
_cell.length_c   1.000
_cell.angle_alpha   90.00
_cell.angle_beta   90.00
_cell.angle_gamma   90.00
#
_symmetry.space_group_name_H-M   'P 1'
#
loop_
_entity.id
_entity.type
_entity.pdbx_description
1 polymer ?
#
loop_
_entity_poly.entity_id
_entity_poly.type
_entity_poly.pdbx_seq_one_letter_code
_entity_poly.pdbx_strand_id
1 'polypeptide(L)' 'MLSYFKKAAENLKNGKDYKFWQDSNHAEMIESNKFFDQKLNYIHNNPVDEQIVERPEDYLWSSARNYAG' A
#
# COMPACT_ATOMS: atom_id res chain seq x y z
N MET A 1 15.49 10.41 -7.14
CA MET A 1 15.00 9.26 -6.35
C MET A 1 15.97 8.89 -5.23
N LEU A 2 17.21 8.48 -5.52
CA LEU A 2 18.20 8.08 -4.50
C LEU A 2 18.49 9.16 -3.44
N SER A 3 18.44 10.44 -3.80
CA SER A 3 18.57 11.56 -2.86
C SER A 3 17.52 11.56 -1.75
N TYR A 4 16.28 11.18 -2.05
CA TYR A 4 15.20 11.07 -1.07
C TYR A 4 15.44 9.92 -0.10
N PHE A 5 15.88 8.76 -0.61
CA PHE A 5 16.20 7.61 0.23
C PHE A 5 17.42 7.85 1.11
N LYS A 6 18.40 8.62 0.62
CA LYS A 6 19.56 9.04 1.42
C LYS A 6 19.14 9.96 2.54
N LYS A 7 18.32 10.98 2.23
CA LYS A 7 17.75 11.90 3.23
C LYS A 7 16.94 11.16 4.30
N ALA A 8 16.12 10.19 3.90
CA ALA A 8 15.36 9.36 4.84
C ALA A 8 16.26 8.52 5.77
N ALA A 9 17.49 8.22 5.36
CA ALA A 9 18.46 7.46 6.13
C ALA A 9 19.27 8.29 7.14
N GLU A 10 19.27 9.62 7.04
CA GLU A 10 20.09 10.51 7.90
C GLU A 10 19.84 10.30 9.41
N ASN A 11 18.62 9.90 9.78
CA ASN A 11 18.22 9.65 11.17
C ASN A 11 18.37 8.19 11.61
N LEU A 12 18.88 7.30 10.74
CA LEU A 12 19.06 5.90 11.07
C LEU A 12 20.35 5.69 11.88
N LYS A 13 20.20 5.12 13.08
CA LYS A 13 21.33 4.82 13.97
C LYS A 13 22.21 3.65 13.51
N ASN A 14 21.80 2.90 12.48
CA ASN A 14 22.47 1.67 12.03
C ASN A 14 23.42 1.88 10.83
N GLY A 15 23.67 3.13 10.43
CA GLY A 15 24.70 3.46 9.42
C GLY A 15 24.36 3.05 7.99
N LYS A 16 23.08 2.83 7.65
CA LYS A 16 22.66 2.57 6.27
C LYS A 16 22.68 3.85 5.45
N ASP A 17 23.21 3.77 4.22
CA ASP A 17 23.26 4.92 3.30
C ASP A 17 21.90 5.31 2.71
N TYR A 18 20.93 4.38 2.70
CA TYR A 18 19.61 4.58 2.11
C TYR A 18 18.52 3.90 2.93
N LYS A 19 17.37 4.58 3.04
CA LYS A 19 16.15 4.07 3.67
C LYS A 19 15.03 4.04 2.63
N PHE A 20 14.56 2.84 2.35
CA PHE A 20 13.45 2.60 1.44
C PHE A 20 12.11 2.45 2.21
N TRP A 21 12.13 1.69 3.30
CA TRP A 21 10.94 1.44 4.12
C TRP A 21 10.71 2.53 5.16
N GLN A 22 9.44 2.82 5.46
CA GLN A 22 9.04 3.62 6.62
C GLN A 22 9.24 2.82 7.93
N ASP A 23 9.30 3.49 9.08
CA ASP A 23 9.58 2.83 10.37
C ASP A 23 8.39 2.06 10.94
N SER A 24 7.18 2.43 10.54
CA SER A 24 5.93 1.88 11.09
C SER A 24 5.11 1.22 9.99
N ASN A 25 4.35 0.21 10.38
CA ASN A 25 3.22 -0.28 9.62
C ASN A 25 1.92 0.07 10.37
N HIS A 26 0.84 0.25 9.63
CA HIS A 26 -0.48 0.47 10.21
C HIS A 26 -1.24 -0.86 10.26
N ALA A 27 -0.81 -1.76 11.14
CA ALA A 27 -1.48 -3.03 11.33
C ALA A 27 -2.79 -2.82 12.12
N GLU A 28 -3.91 -3.18 11.51
CA GLU A 28 -5.23 -3.18 12.14
C GLU A 28 -5.77 -4.61 12.20
N MET A 29 -6.33 -5.00 13.34
CA MET A 29 -6.99 -6.30 13.48
C MET A 29 -8.35 -6.27 12.76
N ILE A 30 -8.68 -7.34 12.05
CA ILE A 30 -10.02 -7.50 11.47
C ILE A 30 -10.98 -7.88 12.60
N GLU A 31 -11.88 -6.96 12.96
CA GLU A 31 -12.81 -7.14 14.07
C GLU A 31 -14.18 -7.70 13.64
N SER A 32 -14.51 -7.61 12.36
CA SER A 32 -15.78 -8.12 11.80
C SER A 32 -15.72 -8.29 10.29
N ASN A 33 -16.65 -9.05 9.73
CA ASN A 33 -16.80 -9.17 8.27
C ASN A 33 -17.10 -7.82 7.60
N LYS A 34 -17.90 -6.97 8.24
CA LYS A 34 -18.17 -5.61 7.74
C LYS A 34 -16.88 -4.79 7.62
N PHE A 35 -16.01 -4.88 8.63
CA PHE A 35 -14.72 -4.19 8.61
C PHE A 35 -13.79 -4.77 7.56
N PHE A 36 -13.78 -6.11 7.41
CA PHE A 36 -13.05 -6.78 6.34
C PHE A 36 -13.49 -6.29 4.96
N ASP A 37 -14.79 -6.30 4.66
CA ASP A 37 -15.34 -5.87 3.37
C ASP A 37 -14.99 -4.41 3.08
N GLN A 38 -15.03 -3.55 4.11
CA GLN A 38 -14.61 -2.15 3.98
C GLN A 38 -13.13 -2.04 3.55
N LYS A 39 -12.22 -2.75 4.22
CA LYS A 39 -10.78 -2.70 3.90
C LYS A 39 -10.49 -3.37 2.56
N LEU A 40 -11.18 -4.46 2.22
CA LEU A 40 -11.06 -5.12 0.92
C LEU A 40 -11.44 -4.17 -0.22
N ASN A 41 -12.61 -3.52 -0.10
CA ASN A 41 -13.06 -2.53 -1.08
C ASN A 41 -12.10 -1.34 -1.20
N TYR A 42 -11.58 -0.85 -0.07
CA TYR A 42 -10.55 0.20 -0.09
C TYR A 42 -9.31 -0.23 -0.87
N ILE A 43 -8.75 -1.41 -0.59
CA ILE A 43 -7.55 -1.93 -1.26
C ILE A 43 -7.78 -2.11 -2.77
N HIS A 44 -8.95 -2.63 -3.17
CA HIS A 44 -9.26 -2.84 -4.58
C HIS A 44 -9.52 -1.54 -5.34
N ASN A 45 -10.14 -0.54 -4.71
CA ASN A 45 -10.43 0.75 -5.36
C ASN A 45 -9.26 1.75 -5.31
N ASN A 46 -8.27 1.57 -4.44
CA ASN A 46 -7.15 2.50 -4.33
C ASN A 46 -6.44 2.81 -5.67
N PRO A 47 -6.18 1.83 -6.57
CA PRO A 47 -5.63 2.13 -7.90
C PRO A 47 -6.54 2.98 -8.80
N VAL A 48 -7.86 2.94 -8.59
CA VAL A 48 -8.83 3.77 -9.31
C VAL A 48 -8.86 5.19 -8.74
N ASP A 49 -8.92 5.30 -7.41
CA ASP A 49 -8.91 6.59 -6.71
C ASP A 49 -7.63 7.40 -7.00
N GLU A 50 -6.49 6.70 -7.12
CA GLU A 50 -5.18 7.26 -7.51
C GLU A 50 -5.03 7.43 -9.03
N GLN A 51 -6.08 7.16 -9.82
CA GLN A 51 -6.13 7.33 -11.28
C GLN A 51 -5.07 6.52 -12.04
N ILE A 52 -4.66 5.37 -11.49
CA ILE A 52 -3.71 4.45 -12.13
C ILE A 52 -4.42 3.59 -13.19
N VAL A 53 -5.67 3.21 -12.91
CA VAL A 53 -6.53 2.41 -13.79
C VAL A 53 -7.98 2.90 -13.73
N GLU A 54 -8.77 2.60 -14.76
CA GLU A 54 -10.20 2.96 -14.79
C GLU A 54 -11.08 2.02 -13.96
N ARG A 55 -10.69 0.75 -13.81
CA ARG A 55 -11.43 -0.27 -13.06
C ARG A 55 -10.51 -1.02 -12.09
N PRO A 56 -10.99 -1.44 -10.90
CA PRO A 56 -10.18 -2.17 -9.91
C PRO A 56 -9.46 -3.40 -10.47
N GLU A 57 -10.15 -4.19 -11.28
CA GLU A 57 -9.67 -5.42 -11.89
C GLU A 57 -8.66 -5.20 -13.02
N ASP A 58 -8.49 -3.98 -13.52
CA ASP A 58 -7.46 -3.69 -14.52
C ASP A 58 -6.06 -3.59 -13.87
N TYR A 59 -5.98 -3.39 -12.55
CA TYR A 59 -4.71 -3.31 -11.85
C TYR A 59 -4.08 -4.71 -11.69
N LEU A 60 -3.06 -4.98 -12.52
CA LEU A 60 -2.39 -6.27 -12.64
C LEU A 60 -1.84 -6.83 -11.31
N TRP A 61 -1.43 -5.94 -10.40
CA TRP A 61 -0.81 -6.31 -9.13
C TRP A 61 -1.80 -6.35 -7.95
N SER A 62 -3.09 -6.52 -8.23
CA SER A 62 -4.15 -6.70 -7.24
C SER A 62 -4.92 -7.99 -7.46
N SER A 63 -5.52 -8.50 -6.39
CA SER A 63 -6.44 -9.63 -6.41
C SER A 63 -7.86 -9.27 -6.88
N ALA A 64 -8.15 -8.00 -7.19
CA ALA A 64 -9.47 -7.52 -7.58
C ALA A 64 -10.12 -8.36 -8.70
N ARG A 65 -9.33 -8.87 -9.66
CA ARG A 65 -9.80 -9.77 -10.73
C ARG A 65 -10.51 -11.02 -10.23
N ASN A 66 -10.16 -11.53 -9.06
CA ASN A 66 -10.77 -12.72 -8.49
C ASN A 66 -12.19 -12.45 -7.94
N TYR A 67 -12.59 -11.17 -7.82
CA TYR A 67 -13.85 -10.72 -7.25
C TYR A 67 -14.80 -10.09 -8.29
N ALA A 68 -14.37 -9.99 -9.55
CA ALA A 68 -15.10 -9.31 -10.63
C ALA A 68 -16.09 -10.21 -11.38
N GLY A 69 -16.47 -11.37 -10.82
CA GLY A 69 -17.31 -12.40 -11.44
C GLY A 69 -18.67 -12.56 -10.79
#